data_AF-A0A7Y1TUN8-F1
#
_entry.id   AF-A0A7Y1TUN8-F1
#
_cell.length_a   1.000
_cell.length_b   1.000
_cell.length_c   1.000
_cell.angle_alpha   90.00
_cell.angle_beta   90.00
_cell.angle_gamma   90.00
#
_symmetry.space_group_name_H-M   'P 1'
#
loop_
_entity.id
_entity.type
_entity.pdbx_description
1 polymer ?
#
loop_
_entity_poly.entity_id
_entity_poly.type
_entity_poly.pdbx_seq_one_letter_code
_entity_poly.pdbx_strand_id
1 'polypeptide(L)'
;MRPYELGNADLDARLRQLVRDAVADQPRHGDHKHELDEEIIAEMLVSGLKMLRDDTDRGDLKLTNSALKEMRYSFLIFSKYKGIPKVTMYGSARTPPTDPNYQLAAEFARRMTDEESWMVITGAGPGIMEAGNLGAGQDYGFGVNIRLPFEAEANPYVHESRLINFKYFFTRKLMFVKESDAFVLFPGGFGTQDEAFELLTLIQTGKSDMHPIVLSRHQARATGTRGWSSSRSSKTRG
;
A
#
# COMPACT_ATOMS: atom_id res chain seq x y z
N MET A 1 -14.19 10.27 25.39
CA MET A 1 -12.83 9.69 25.56
C MET A 1 -12.04 10.64 26.44
N ARG A 2 -11.11 10.19 27.30
CA ARG A 2 -10.26 11.14 28.04
C ARG A 2 -9.21 11.71 27.08
N PRO A 3 -8.85 13.00 27.18
CA PRO A 3 -7.79 13.59 26.36
C PRO A 3 -6.47 12.80 26.51
N TYR A 4 -5.79 12.51 25.40
CA TYR A 4 -4.49 11.84 25.43
C TYR A 4 -3.38 12.87 25.70
N GLU A 5 -3.10 13.11 26.98
CA GLU A 5 -2.24 14.20 27.46
C GLU A 5 -1.02 13.70 28.24
N LEU A 6 -0.08 14.61 28.54
CA LEU A 6 1.09 14.36 29.39
C LEU A 6 0.80 14.43 30.89
N GLY A 7 -0.41 14.86 31.28
CA GLY A 7 -0.78 15.05 32.68
C GLY A 7 -0.14 16.29 33.31
N ASN A 8 0.29 17.26 32.49
CA ASN A 8 0.83 18.54 32.95
C ASN A 8 0.20 19.66 32.12
N ALA A 9 -0.73 20.39 32.74
CA ALA A 9 -1.56 21.37 32.06
C ALA A 9 -0.78 22.46 31.31
N ASP A 10 0.37 22.91 31.82
CA ASP A 10 1.20 23.93 31.13
C ASP A 10 1.85 23.35 29.87
N LEU A 11 2.45 22.16 29.96
CA LEU A 11 3.06 21.49 28.81
C LEU A 11 2.01 21.11 27.75
N ASP A 12 0.86 20.60 28.18
CA ASP A 12 -0.23 20.23 27.29
C ASP A 12 -0.79 21.47 26.56
N ALA A 13 -0.90 22.63 27.25
CA ALA A 13 -1.29 23.89 26.62
C ALA A 13 -0.25 24.39 25.61
N ARG A 14 1.06 24.30 25.92
CA ARG A 14 2.14 24.67 25.00
C ARG A 14 2.19 23.79 23.75
N LEU A 15 1.94 22.49 23.88
CA LEU A 15 1.90 21.58 22.74
C LEU A 15 0.75 21.92 21.79
N ARG A 16 -0.44 22.16 22.32
CA ARG A 16 -1.58 22.63 21.50
C ARG A 16 -1.28 23.95 20.81
N GLN A 17 -0.64 24.88 21.52
CA GLN A 17 -0.23 26.15 20.92
C GLN A 17 0.77 25.95 19.78
N LEU A 18 1.78 25.10 19.97
CA LEU A 18 2.76 24.78 18.95
C LEU A 18 2.10 24.22 17.68
N VAL A 19 1.11 23.33 17.81
CA VAL A 19 0.39 22.76 16.67
C VAL A 19 -0.38 23.86 15.92
N ARG A 20 -1.09 24.74 16.64
CA ARG A 20 -1.79 25.89 16.04
C ARG A 20 -0.84 26.83 15.30
N ASP A 21 0.29 27.16 15.91
CA ASP A 21 1.28 28.06 15.33
C ASP A 21 1.89 27.46 14.06
N ALA A 22 2.10 26.13 14.02
CA ALA A 22 2.70 25.44 12.88
C ALA A 22 1.86 25.50 11.59
N VAL A 23 0.55 25.76 11.70
CA VAL A 23 -0.37 25.85 10.55
C VAL A 23 -0.95 27.25 10.34
N ALA A 24 -0.55 28.23 11.16
CA ALA A 24 -1.11 29.59 11.16
C ALA A 24 -0.98 30.31 9.80
N ASP A 25 0.12 30.07 9.07
CA ASP A 25 0.41 30.71 7.79
C ASP A 25 -0.04 29.90 6.56
N GLN A 26 -0.69 28.75 6.74
CA GLN A 26 -1.13 27.91 5.63
C GLN A 26 -2.55 28.29 5.18
N PRO A 27 -2.82 28.36 3.86
CA PRO A 27 -4.16 28.67 3.37
C PRO A 27 -5.15 27.59 3.79
N ARG A 28 -6.19 27.98 4.53
CA ARG A 28 -7.28 27.10 4.97
C ARG A 28 -7.98 26.51 3.74
N HIS A 29 -7.95 25.19 3.58
CA HIS A 29 -8.64 24.50 2.49
C HIS A 29 -9.81 23.69 3.06
N GLY A 30 -11.04 24.21 2.89
CA GLY A 30 -12.30 23.51 3.18
C GLY A 30 -12.92 23.78 4.56
N ASP A 31 -14.25 23.61 4.66
CA ASP A 31 -15.10 24.12 5.76
C ASP A 31 -15.19 23.27 7.04
N HIS A 32 -14.62 22.07 7.12
CA HIS A 32 -14.79 21.21 8.31
C HIS A 32 -13.58 20.30 8.58
N LYS A 33 -12.95 20.41 9.76
CA LYS A 33 -12.18 19.39 10.55
C LYS A 33 -10.86 19.80 11.23
N HIS A 34 -10.40 21.05 11.09
CA HIS A 34 -9.07 21.44 11.61
C HIS A 34 -8.83 21.18 13.11
N GLU A 35 -9.79 21.42 14.00
CA GLU A 35 -9.58 21.20 15.45
C GLU A 35 -9.34 19.73 15.79
N LEU A 36 -10.03 18.80 15.12
CA LEU A 36 -9.83 17.35 15.32
C LEU A 36 -8.49 16.90 14.74
N ASP A 37 -8.07 17.48 13.61
CA ASP A 37 -6.78 17.17 13.00
C ASP A 37 -5.63 17.71 13.86
N GLU A 38 -5.75 18.92 14.40
CA GLU A 38 -4.80 19.50 15.36
C GLU A 38 -4.70 18.67 16.64
N GLU A 39 -5.83 18.15 17.15
CA GLU A 39 -5.84 17.26 18.30
C GLU A 39 -5.07 15.96 18.00
N ILE A 40 -5.31 15.31 16.87
CA ILE A 40 -4.58 14.08 16.47
C ILE A 40 -3.07 14.36 16.36
N ILE A 41 -2.68 15.50 15.77
CA ILE A 41 -1.26 15.87 15.68
C ILE A 41 -0.67 16.12 17.08
N ALA A 42 -1.40 16.77 17.98
CA ALA A 42 -0.97 16.94 19.36
C ALA A 42 -0.78 15.57 20.06
N GLU A 43 -1.70 14.62 19.86
CA GLU A 43 -1.57 13.26 20.41
C GLU A 43 -0.32 12.53 19.87
N MET A 44 0.02 12.71 18.60
CA MET A 44 1.26 12.18 18.02
C MET A 44 2.50 12.76 18.70
N LEU A 45 2.52 14.06 18.98
CA LEU A 45 3.62 14.73 19.71
C LEU A 45 3.70 14.23 21.16
N VAL A 46 2.56 14.13 21.84
CA VAL A 46 2.47 13.59 23.21
C VAL A 46 3.00 12.17 23.25
N SER A 47 2.69 11.32 22.25
CA SER A 47 3.18 9.94 22.17
C SER A 47 4.71 9.89 22.16
N GLY A 48 5.37 10.72 21.34
CA GLY A 48 6.84 10.79 21.31
C GLY A 48 7.46 11.26 22.64
N LEU A 49 6.82 12.23 23.31
CA LEU A 49 7.27 12.72 24.62
C LEU A 49 7.05 11.69 25.73
N LYS A 50 5.97 10.90 25.67
CA LYS A 50 5.74 9.78 26.58
C LYS A 50 6.81 8.70 26.41
N MET A 51 7.17 8.33 25.17
CA MET A 51 8.27 7.39 24.93
C MET A 51 9.59 7.85 25.56
N LEU A 52 9.88 9.16 25.54
CA LEU A 52 11.04 9.72 26.22
C LEU A 52 10.94 9.64 27.75
N ARG A 53 9.76 9.94 28.32
CA ARG A 53 9.52 9.84 29.77
C ARG A 53 9.57 8.40 30.29
N ASP A 54 9.14 7.46 29.46
CA ASP A 54 9.10 6.03 29.75
C ASP A 54 10.49 5.36 29.57
N ASP A 55 11.54 6.12 29.27
CA ASP A 55 12.91 5.64 29.02
C ASP A 55 12.96 4.53 27.95
N THR A 56 12.21 4.72 26.85
CA THR A 56 12.08 3.72 25.79
C THR A 56 13.44 3.43 25.12
N ASP A 57 13.72 2.15 24.82
CA ASP A 57 14.96 1.73 24.19
C ASP A 57 15.20 2.41 22.84
N ARG A 58 16.48 2.63 22.52
CA ARG A 58 16.91 3.30 21.28
C ARG A 58 16.44 2.58 20.01
N GLY A 59 16.36 1.25 20.03
CA GLY A 59 15.84 0.41 18.97
C GLY A 59 14.37 0.72 18.67
N ASP A 60 13.53 0.78 19.70
CA ASP A 60 12.10 1.09 19.57
C ASP A 60 11.88 2.54 19.12
N LEU A 61 12.66 3.49 19.65
CA LEU A 61 12.64 4.87 19.17
C LEU A 61 12.99 4.97 17.67
N LYS A 62 13.98 4.20 17.21
CA LYS A 62 14.35 4.13 15.78
C LYS A 62 13.27 3.47 14.95
N LEU A 63 12.66 2.39 15.43
CA LEU A 63 11.55 1.70 14.77
C LEU A 63 10.39 2.67 14.53
N THR A 64 9.88 3.29 15.59
CA THR A 64 8.74 4.22 15.54
C THR A 64 9.03 5.42 14.65
N ASN A 65 10.20 6.06 14.80
CA ASN A 65 10.57 7.22 13.99
C ASN A 65 10.68 6.87 12.50
N SER A 66 11.30 5.73 12.16
CA SER A 66 11.41 5.28 10.77
C SER A 66 10.04 4.92 10.19
N ALA A 67 9.21 4.19 10.94
CA ALA A 67 7.86 3.81 10.49
C ALA A 67 6.98 5.04 10.24
N LEU A 68 7.00 6.03 11.14
CA LEU A 68 6.25 7.27 10.98
C LEU A 68 6.72 8.07 9.75
N LYS A 69 8.03 8.15 9.51
CA LYS A 69 8.59 8.80 8.32
C LYS A 69 8.18 8.09 7.03
N GLU A 70 8.22 6.76 7.01
CA GLU A 70 7.80 5.95 5.86
C GLU A 70 6.32 6.16 5.55
N MET A 71 5.44 6.09 6.57
CA MET A 71 4.01 6.33 6.39
C MET A 71 3.74 7.74 5.87
N ARG A 72 4.29 8.77 6.53
CA ARG A 72 4.10 10.18 6.14
C ARG A 72 4.57 10.46 4.72
N TYR A 73 5.74 9.93 4.33
CA TYR A 73 6.25 10.10 2.97
C TYR A 73 5.39 9.37 1.93
N SER A 74 4.93 8.16 2.24
CA SER A 74 4.05 7.39 1.37
C SER A 74 2.73 8.13 1.14
N PHE A 75 2.10 8.64 2.22
CA PHE A 75 0.88 9.42 2.13
C PHE A 75 1.04 10.66 1.23
N LEU A 76 2.17 11.35 1.32
CA LEU A 76 2.48 12.51 0.48
C LEU A 76 2.59 12.15 -1.01
N ILE A 77 3.13 10.98 -1.33
CA ILE A 77 3.25 10.53 -2.73
C ILE A 77 1.87 10.15 -3.25
N PHE A 78 1.15 9.29 -2.53
CA PHE A 78 -0.16 8.81 -2.97
C PHE A 78 -1.24 9.90 -2.97
N SER A 79 -1.15 10.93 -2.11
CA SER A 79 -2.12 12.01 -2.06
C SER A 79 -2.23 12.79 -3.37
N LYS A 80 -1.16 12.81 -4.19
CA LYS A 80 -1.14 13.45 -5.51
C LYS A 80 -2.02 12.73 -6.54
N TYR A 81 -2.43 11.49 -6.24
CA TYR A 81 -3.19 10.59 -7.11
C TYR A 81 -4.50 10.15 -6.45
N LYS A 82 -5.03 10.97 -5.55
CA LYS A 82 -6.30 10.70 -4.87
C LYS A 82 -7.45 10.70 -5.87
N GLY A 83 -8.36 9.74 -5.74
CA GLY A 83 -9.51 9.59 -6.64
C GLY A 83 -9.21 8.85 -7.94
N ILE A 84 -7.95 8.46 -8.20
CA ILE A 84 -7.59 7.57 -9.30
C ILE A 84 -7.53 6.13 -8.75
N PRO A 85 -8.33 5.20 -9.28
CA PRO A 85 -8.32 3.81 -8.85
C PRO A 85 -6.97 3.13 -9.06
N LYS A 86 -6.58 2.22 -8.17
CA LYS A 86 -5.30 1.52 -8.23
C LYS A 86 -5.48 0.02 -8.04
N VAL A 87 -4.77 -0.76 -8.84
CA VAL A 87 -4.71 -2.22 -8.71
C VAL A 87 -3.32 -2.63 -8.24
N THR A 88 -3.26 -3.43 -7.18
CA THR A 88 -2.00 -4.05 -6.75
C THR A 88 -1.81 -5.40 -7.44
N MET A 89 -0.61 -5.60 -7.98
CA MET A 89 -0.19 -6.84 -8.61
C MET A 89 0.84 -7.57 -7.75
N TYR A 90 0.51 -8.80 -7.35
CA TYR A 90 1.45 -9.70 -6.67
C TYR A 90 1.87 -10.85 -7.58
N GLY A 91 3.10 -11.31 -7.45
CA GLY A 91 3.59 -12.48 -8.17
C GLY A 91 5.08 -12.74 -7.97
N SER A 92 5.58 -13.79 -8.60
CA SER A 92 6.97 -14.23 -8.46
C SER A 92 7.98 -13.19 -8.97
N ALA A 93 8.99 -12.90 -8.15
CA ALA A 93 10.18 -12.14 -8.54
C ALA A 93 11.11 -12.91 -9.51
N ARG A 94 10.85 -14.20 -9.75
CA ARG A 94 11.73 -15.11 -10.49
C ARG A 94 11.19 -15.51 -11.86
N THR A 95 10.04 -14.98 -12.26
CA THR A 95 9.41 -15.31 -13.55
C THR A 95 10.16 -14.60 -14.69
N PRO A 96 10.76 -15.30 -15.65
CA PRO A 96 11.49 -14.65 -16.74
C PRO A 96 10.54 -13.99 -17.75
N PRO A 97 10.99 -12.97 -18.52
CA PRO A 97 10.19 -12.30 -19.55
C PRO A 97 9.62 -13.23 -20.64
N THR A 98 10.26 -14.38 -20.87
CA THR A 98 9.79 -15.39 -21.82
C THR A 98 8.64 -16.25 -21.29
N ASP A 99 8.35 -16.20 -19.99
CA ASP A 99 7.25 -16.96 -19.39
C ASP A 99 5.89 -16.36 -19.79
N PRO A 100 4.92 -17.19 -20.20
CA PRO A 100 3.58 -16.70 -20.55
C PRO A 100 2.87 -15.91 -19.44
N ASN A 101 3.18 -16.18 -18.16
CA ASN A 101 2.63 -15.41 -17.04
C ASN A 101 3.23 -14.01 -16.93
N TYR A 102 4.49 -13.82 -17.33
CA TYR A 102 5.09 -12.49 -17.42
C TYR A 102 4.35 -11.66 -18.47
N GLN A 103 4.15 -12.23 -19.67
CA GLN A 103 3.44 -11.57 -20.76
C GLN A 103 1.98 -11.26 -20.38
N LEU A 104 1.31 -12.21 -19.72
CA LEU A 104 -0.04 -12.00 -19.20
C LEU A 104 -0.10 -10.87 -18.17
N ALA A 105 0.89 -10.77 -17.28
CA ALA A 105 0.96 -9.71 -16.27
C ALA A 105 1.18 -8.33 -16.92
N ALA A 106 2.11 -8.23 -17.87
CA ALA A 106 2.34 -7.00 -18.61
C ALA A 106 1.10 -6.56 -19.40
N GLU A 107 0.45 -7.50 -20.09
CA GLU A 107 -0.79 -7.21 -20.83
C GLU A 107 -1.94 -6.81 -19.90
N PHE A 108 -2.08 -7.47 -18.75
CA PHE A 108 -3.07 -7.08 -17.75
C PHE A 108 -2.85 -5.63 -17.30
N ALA A 109 -1.61 -5.28 -16.91
CA ALA A 109 -1.29 -3.94 -16.45
C ALA A 109 -1.57 -2.88 -17.53
N ARG A 110 -1.16 -3.15 -18.77
CA ARG A 110 -1.41 -2.27 -19.91
C ARG A 110 -2.90 -2.03 -20.16
N ARG A 111 -3.72 -3.07 -20.04
CA ARG A 111 -5.19 -2.92 -20.21
C ARG A 111 -5.80 -2.13 -19.07
N MET A 112 -5.35 -2.33 -17.83
CA MET A 112 -5.82 -1.54 -16.69
C MET A 112 -5.51 -0.05 -16.86
N THR A 113 -4.35 0.29 -17.44
CA THR A 113 -3.99 1.69 -17.71
C THR A 113 -4.71 2.26 -18.94
N ASP A 114 -4.67 1.55 -20.07
CA ASP A 114 -5.15 2.06 -21.36
C ASP A 114 -6.68 2.09 -21.47
N GLU A 115 -7.36 1.06 -20.95
CA GLU A 115 -8.81 0.89 -21.09
C GLU A 115 -9.57 1.50 -19.91
N GLU A 116 -9.03 1.38 -18.68
CA GLU A 116 -9.75 1.74 -17.46
C GLU A 116 -9.18 2.99 -16.76
N SER A 117 -8.00 3.50 -17.18
CA SER A 117 -7.28 4.60 -16.51
C SER A 117 -6.92 4.32 -15.04
N TRP A 118 -6.71 3.06 -14.69
CA TRP A 118 -6.24 2.66 -13.35
C TRP A 118 -4.72 2.80 -13.25
N MET A 119 -4.22 3.06 -12.05
CA MET A 119 -2.79 2.98 -11.75
C MET A 119 -2.42 1.58 -11.25
N VAL A 120 -1.17 1.18 -11.43
CA VAL A 120 -0.68 -0.15 -11.05
C VAL A 120 0.35 -0.04 -9.95
N ILE A 121 0.15 -0.77 -8.85
CA ILE A 121 1.08 -0.85 -7.73
C ILE A 121 1.75 -2.22 -7.74
N THR A 122 3.08 -2.24 -7.64
CA THR A 122 3.86 -3.48 -7.50
C THR A 122 4.91 -3.33 -6.40
N GLY A 123 5.61 -4.42 -6.07
CA GLY A 123 6.78 -4.38 -5.18
C GLY A 123 8.06 -3.82 -5.80
N ALA A 124 8.02 -3.35 -7.05
CA ALA A 124 9.16 -2.83 -7.81
C ALA A 124 10.32 -3.81 -8.08
N GLY A 125 10.21 -5.07 -7.66
CA GLY A 125 11.22 -6.10 -7.96
C GLY A 125 11.16 -6.62 -9.40
N PRO A 126 11.99 -7.62 -9.73
CA PRO A 126 11.98 -8.30 -11.03
C PRO A 126 10.74 -9.19 -11.24
N GLY A 127 10.64 -9.83 -12.41
CA GLY A 127 9.64 -10.84 -12.70
C GLY A 127 8.24 -10.28 -12.89
N ILE A 128 7.22 -10.83 -12.22
CA ILE A 128 5.83 -10.35 -12.38
C ILE A 128 5.68 -8.88 -11.99
N MET A 129 6.41 -8.43 -10.98
CA MET A 129 6.36 -7.03 -10.54
C MET A 129 6.91 -6.10 -11.63
N GLU A 130 8.03 -6.48 -12.25
CA GLU A 130 8.60 -5.80 -13.41
C GLU A 130 7.64 -5.82 -14.61
N ALA A 131 7.02 -6.96 -14.91
CA ALA A 131 6.01 -7.06 -15.97
C ALA A 131 4.85 -6.08 -15.74
N GLY A 132 4.36 -5.99 -14.50
CA GLY A 132 3.30 -5.06 -14.12
C GLY A 132 3.70 -3.59 -14.33
N ASN A 133 4.91 -3.19 -13.92
CA ASN A 133 5.37 -1.83 -14.15
C ASN A 133 5.67 -1.54 -15.63
N LEU A 134 6.23 -2.51 -16.37
CA LEU A 134 6.45 -2.42 -17.81
C LEU A 134 5.12 -2.19 -18.54
N GLY A 135 4.10 -3.00 -18.24
CA GLY A 135 2.80 -2.89 -18.87
C GLY A 135 2.06 -1.59 -18.54
N ALA A 136 2.16 -1.14 -17.29
CA ALA A 136 1.55 0.12 -16.86
C ALA A 136 2.25 1.37 -17.44
N GLY A 137 3.53 1.25 -17.77
CA GLY A 137 4.36 2.38 -18.15
C GLY A 137 4.70 3.31 -16.98
N GLN A 138 5.63 4.22 -17.23
CA GLN A 138 6.19 5.08 -16.19
C GLN A 138 5.14 6.00 -15.55
N ASP A 139 4.11 6.43 -16.30
CA ASP A 139 3.10 7.40 -15.85
C ASP A 139 2.08 6.82 -14.85
N TYR A 140 1.83 5.51 -14.91
CA TYR A 140 0.80 4.84 -14.12
C TYR A 140 1.37 3.83 -13.11
N GLY A 141 2.63 3.42 -13.26
CA GLY A 141 3.30 2.47 -12.37
C GLY A 141 3.81 3.09 -11.07
N PHE A 142 3.44 2.48 -9.94
CA PHE A 142 4.07 2.67 -8.63
C PHE A 142 4.98 1.49 -8.28
N GLY A 143 6.05 1.81 -7.54
CA GLY A 143 6.92 0.83 -6.92
C GLY A 143 6.93 1.01 -5.40
N VAL A 144 6.41 0.04 -4.67
CA VAL A 144 6.43 -0.01 -3.20
C VAL A 144 7.53 -1.00 -2.81
N ASN A 145 8.78 -0.54 -2.89
CA ASN A 145 9.98 -1.35 -2.78
C ASN A 145 10.40 -1.62 -1.32
N ILE A 146 11.08 -2.72 -1.05
CA ILE A 146 11.67 -3.04 0.25
C ILE A 146 13.20 -3.02 0.16
N ARG A 147 13.87 -2.37 1.12
CA ARG A 147 15.33 -2.35 1.22
C ARG A 147 15.82 -3.63 1.87
N LEU A 148 16.37 -4.55 1.07
CA LEU A 148 17.09 -5.71 1.58
C LEU A 148 18.61 -5.56 1.35
N PRO A 149 19.47 -6.14 2.23
CA PRO A 149 20.93 -5.93 2.15
C PRO A 149 21.61 -6.45 0.87
N PHE A 150 20.95 -7.36 0.13
CA PHE A 150 21.55 -8.07 -1.00
C PHE A 150 20.60 -8.20 -2.21
N GLU A 151 19.50 -7.44 -2.24
CA GLU A 151 18.47 -7.57 -3.30
C GLU A 151 18.67 -6.54 -4.42
N ALA A 152 18.09 -6.86 -5.58
CA ALA A 152 18.17 -6.07 -6.80
C ALA A 152 17.55 -4.68 -6.63
N GLU A 153 18.10 -3.69 -7.33
CA GLU A 153 17.49 -2.37 -7.49
C GLU A 153 16.07 -2.47 -8.06
N ALA A 154 15.27 -1.44 -7.83
CA ALA A 154 13.93 -1.36 -8.41
C ALA A 154 14.01 -1.49 -9.94
N ASN A 155 13.01 -2.15 -10.54
CA ASN A 155 12.95 -2.32 -11.98
C ASN A 155 12.89 -0.96 -12.71
N PRO A 156 13.41 -0.87 -13.95
CA PRO A 156 13.60 0.41 -14.65
C PRO A 156 12.31 1.07 -15.16
N TYR A 157 11.15 0.42 -14.96
CA TYR A 157 9.86 0.90 -15.46
C TYR A 157 9.10 1.75 -14.45
N VAL A 158 9.57 1.81 -13.20
CA VAL A 158 9.00 2.70 -12.17
C VAL A 158 9.66 4.07 -12.24
N HIS A 159 8.85 5.12 -12.37
CA HIS A 159 9.35 6.49 -12.28
C HIS A 159 9.75 6.86 -10.84
N GLU A 160 10.86 7.59 -10.66
CA GLU A 160 11.40 7.93 -9.33
C GLU A 160 10.39 8.64 -8.42
N SER A 161 9.53 9.50 -8.98
CA SER A 161 8.49 10.21 -8.21
C SER A 161 7.40 9.30 -7.62
N ARG A 162 7.33 8.05 -8.06
CA ARG A 162 6.36 7.01 -7.66
C ARG A 162 7.05 5.76 -7.08
N LEU A 163 8.36 5.83 -6.84
CA LEU A 163 9.12 4.79 -6.15
C LEU A 163 9.26 5.11 -4.67
N ILE A 164 8.69 4.27 -3.82
CA ILE A 164 8.74 4.40 -2.37
C ILE A 164 9.58 3.26 -1.82
N ASN A 165 10.60 3.58 -1.03
CA ASN A 165 11.50 2.59 -0.45
C ASN A 165 11.23 2.44 1.05
N PHE A 166 10.82 1.24 1.45
CA PHE A 166 10.55 0.88 2.83
C PHE A 166 11.73 0.15 3.45
N LYS A 167 11.94 0.35 4.75
CA LYS A 167 12.84 -0.48 5.56
C LYS A 167 12.08 -1.63 6.22
N TYR A 168 10.82 -1.42 6.58
CA TYR A 168 10.02 -2.42 7.28
C TYR A 168 8.91 -2.99 6.39
N PHE A 169 8.68 -4.31 6.51
CA PHE A 169 7.64 -4.98 5.76
C PHE A 169 6.23 -4.50 6.15
N PHE A 170 5.97 -4.20 7.43
CA PHE A 170 4.62 -3.86 7.88
C PHE A 170 4.12 -2.51 7.32
N THR A 171 4.99 -1.50 7.21
CA THR A 171 4.64 -0.22 6.59
C THR A 171 4.41 -0.38 5.09
N ARG A 172 5.22 -1.22 4.42
CA ARG A 172 5.05 -1.59 3.01
C ARG A 172 3.70 -2.29 2.76
N LYS A 173 3.40 -3.32 3.55
CA LYS A 173 2.14 -4.08 3.50
C LYS A 173 0.93 -3.20 3.74
N LEU A 174 1.02 -2.30 4.73
CA LEU A 174 -0.01 -1.30 5.00
C LEU A 174 -0.29 -0.43 3.76
N MET A 175 0.74 0.04 3.05
CA MET A 175 0.52 0.87 1.86
C MET A 175 -0.12 0.10 0.70
N PHE A 176 0.23 -1.17 0.49
CA PHE A 176 -0.47 -1.98 -0.51
C PHE A 176 -1.97 -2.06 -0.24
N VAL A 177 -2.35 -2.39 0.99
CA VAL A 177 -3.76 -2.55 1.34
C VAL A 177 -4.50 -1.21 1.30
N LYS A 178 -3.91 -0.17 1.91
CA LYS A 178 -4.54 1.14 2.05
C LYS A 178 -4.75 1.85 0.72
N GLU A 179 -3.83 1.68 -0.24
CA GLU A 179 -3.82 2.47 -1.48
C GLU A 179 -4.38 1.71 -2.69
N SER A 180 -4.91 0.50 -2.51
CA SER A 180 -5.44 -0.32 -3.60
C SER A 180 -6.95 -0.47 -3.53
N ASP A 181 -7.58 -0.40 -4.69
CA ASP A 181 -9.01 -0.65 -4.86
C ASP A 181 -9.27 -2.10 -5.28
N ALA A 182 -8.29 -2.77 -5.91
CA ALA A 182 -8.36 -4.17 -6.29
C ALA A 182 -6.98 -4.86 -6.26
N PHE A 183 -6.99 -6.19 -6.26
CA PHE A 183 -5.78 -7.01 -6.25
C PHE A 183 -5.83 -8.09 -7.33
N VAL A 184 -4.69 -8.32 -7.98
CA VAL A 184 -4.48 -9.47 -8.85
C VAL A 184 -3.23 -10.25 -8.41
N LEU A 185 -3.38 -11.57 -8.32
CA LEU A 185 -2.36 -12.49 -7.89
C LEU A 185 -1.98 -13.39 -9.06
N PHE A 186 -0.75 -13.25 -9.52
CA PHE A 186 -0.11 -14.15 -10.47
C PHE A 186 0.62 -15.28 -9.74
N PRO A 187 1.05 -16.35 -10.44
CA PRO A 187 1.82 -17.41 -9.82
C PRO A 187 3.07 -16.86 -9.11
N GLY A 188 3.23 -17.27 -7.85
CA GLY A 188 4.16 -16.65 -6.92
C GLY A 188 4.61 -17.60 -5.82
N GLY A 189 5.73 -17.23 -5.18
CA GLY A 189 6.29 -17.96 -4.04
C GLY A 189 5.76 -17.45 -2.70
N PHE A 190 6.59 -17.58 -1.66
CA PHE A 190 6.20 -17.18 -0.30
C PHE A 190 5.85 -15.70 -0.16
N GLY A 191 6.55 -14.78 -0.81
CA GLY A 191 6.22 -13.35 -0.74
C GLY A 191 4.81 -13.06 -1.25
N THR A 192 4.45 -13.63 -2.40
CA THR A 192 3.09 -13.53 -2.96
C THR A 192 2.05 -14.14 -2.04
N GLN A 193 2.34 -15.28 -1.42
CA GLN A 193 1.41 -15.94 -0.49
C GLN A 193 1.26 -15.15 0.82
N ASP A 194 2.34 -14.59 1.35
CA ASP A 194 2.33 -13.74 2.53
C ASP A 194 1.42 -12.51 2.33
N GLU A 195 1.63 -11.77 1.24
CA GLU A 195 0.79 -10.62 0.86
C GLU A 195 -0.67 -11.05 0.61
N ALA A 196 -0.91 -12.22 0.00
CA ALA A 196 -2.24 -12.77 -0.25
C ALA A 196 -3.00 -13.12 1.03
N PHE A 197 -2.37 -13.86 1.93
CA PHE A 197 -3.02 -14.31 3.17
C PHE A 197 -3.24 -13.17 4.14
N GLU A 198 -2.34 -12.18 4.17
CA GLU A 198 -2.56 -10.95 4.94
C GLU A 198 -3.79 -10.19 4.42
N LEU A 199 -3.89 -9.96 3.11
CA LEU A 199 -5.05 -9.32 2.50
C LEU A 199 -6.35 -10.06 2.83
N LEU A 200 -6.37 -11.39 2.64
CA LEU A 200 -7.55 -12.21 2.94
C LEU A 200 -7.92 -12.15 4.43
N THR A 201 -6.94 -12.18 5.32
CA THR A 201 -7.16 -12.06 6.77
C THR A 201 -7.75 -10.70 7.13
N LEU A 202 -7.23 -9.62 6.55
CA LEU A 202 -7.73 -8.26 6.81
C LEU A 202 -9.17 -8.09 6.33
N ILE A 203 -9.51 -8.61 5.14
CA ILE A 203 -10.89 -8.60 4.64
C ILE A 203 -11.81 -9.45 5.53
N GLN A 204 -11.40 -10.68 5.85
CA GLN A 204 -12.20 -11.59 6.67
C GLN A 204 -12.50 -11.01 8.06
N THR A 205 -11.56 -10.27 8.64
CA THR A 205 -11.68 -9.69 9.99
C THR A 205 -12.28 -8.28 10.00
N GLY A 206 -12.66 -7.73 8.83
CA GLY A 206 -13.19 -6.37 8.72
C GLY A 206 -12.18 -5.28 9.05
N LYS A 207 -10.88 -5.56 8.87
CA LYS A 207 -9.77 -4.61 9.06
C LYS A 207 -9.34 -3.92 7.77
N SER A 208 -9.90 -4.31 6.63
CA SER A 208 -9.84 -3.61 5.35
C SER A 208 -11.24 -3.52 4.74
N ASP A 209 -11.41 -2.59 3.80
CA ASP A 209 -12.57 -2.59 2.91
C ASP A 209 -12.64 -3.86 2.07
N MET A 210 -13.80 -4.12 1.47
CA MET A 210 -13.97 -5.23 0.54
C MET A 210 -13.30 -4.92 -0.79
N HIS A 211 -12.27 -5.68 -1.15
CA HIS A 211 -11.56 -5.54 -2.42
C HIS A 211 -11.87 -6.70 -3.37
N PRO A 212 -12.04 -6.45 -4.68
CA PRO A 212 -11.97 -7.51 -5.68
C PRO A 212 -10.58 -8.16 -5.68
N ILE A 213 -10.54 -9.49 -5.64
CA ILE A 213 -9.30 -10.28 -5.67
C ILE A 213 -9.39 -11.27 -6.83
N VAL A 214 -8.44 -11.18 -7.77
CA VAL A 214 -8.37 -12.06 -8.94
C VAL A 214 -7.11 -12.92 -8.87
N LEU A 215 -7.27 -14.23 -8.98
CA LEU A 215 -6.13 -15.15 -9.15
C LEU A 215 -5.99 -15.44 -10.65
N SER A 216 -4.90 -14.97 -11.23
CA SER A 216 -4.63 -15.07 -12.66
C SER A 216 -3.47 -16.00 -12.92
N ARG A 217 -3.59 -16.84 -13.94
CA ARG A 217 -2.50 -17.71 -14.43
C ARG A 217 -2.72 -17.93 -15.91
N HIS A 218 -1.64 -17.90 -16.67
CA HIS A 218 -1.68 -18.35 -18.06
C HIS A 218 -2.06 -19.83 -18.11
N GLN A 219 -3.23 -20.11 -18.68
CA GLN A 219 -3.61 -21.46 -19.04
C GLN A 219 -3.15 -21.69 -20.48
N ALA A 220 -2.22 -22.62 -20.69
CA ALA A 220 -2.04 -23.16 -22.02
C ALA A 220 -3.42 -23.67 -22.49
N ARG A 221 -3.80 -23.37 -23.74
CA ARG A 221 -5.01 -23.95 -24.34
C ARG A 221 -4.89 -25.47 -24.21
N ALA A 222 -5.56 -26.04 -23.21
CA ALA A 222 -5.58 -27.48 -23.04
C ALA A 222 -6.47 -28.02 -24.16
N THR A 223 -5.88 -28.72 -25.12
CA THR A 223 -6.55 -29.84 -25.75
C THR A 223 -6.90 -30.85 -24.66
N GLY A 224 -8.05 -30.68 -24.00
CA GLY A 224 -8.75 -31.81 -23.39
C GLY A 224 -8.98 -31.86 -21.87
N THR A 225 -8.69 -30.86 -21.03
CA THR A 225 -9.07 -30.92 -19.61
C THR A 225 -9.89 -29.72 -19.17
N ARG A 226 -11.16 -29.99 -18.83
CA ARG A 226 -12.14 -29.01 -18.33
C ARG A 226 -11.69 -28.47 -16.97
N GLY A 227 -11.44 -27.17 -16.90
CA GLY A 227 -11.38 -26.45 -15.64
C GLY A 227 -12.73 -26.44 -14.93
N TRP A 228 -12.69 -26.20 -13.62
CA TRP A 228 -13.83 -26.22 -12.69
C TRP A 228 -14.99 -25.35 -13.23
N SER A 229 -16.06 -25.99 -13.71
CA SER A 229 -17.28 -25.31 -14.12
C SER A 229 -18.14 -25.04 -12.89
N SER A 230 -18.38 -23.77 -12.57
CA SER A 230 -19.42 -23.40 -11.61
C SER A 230 -20.78 -23.83 -12.17
N SER A 231 -21.37 -24.87 -11.58
CA SER A 231 -22.77 -25.21 -11.83
C SER A 231 -23.64 -24.09 -11.26
N ARG A 232 -24.20 -23.24 -12.12
CA ARG A 232 -25.30 -22.34 -11.73
C ARG A 232 -26.50 -23.20 -11.38
N SER A 233 -26.81 -23.36 -10.08
CA SER A 233 -28.12 -23.86 -9.68
C SER A 233 -29.12 -22.71 -9.84
N SER A 234 -29.92 -22.73 -10.90
CA SER A 234 -31.15 -21.94 -10.98
C SER A 234 -32.11 -22.44 -9.91
N LYS A 235 -32.23 -21.72 -8.79
CA LYS A 235 -33.41 -21.83 -7.94
C LYS A 235 -34.49 -20.97 -8.56
N THR A 236 -35.43 -21.63 -9.23
CA THR A 236 -36.76 -21.10 -9.51
C THR A 236 -37.42 -20.69 -8.18
N ARG A 237 -37.89 -19.45 -8.09
CA ARG A 237 -38.80 -19.02 -7.03
C ARG A 237 -40.20 -19.51 -7.38
N GLY A 238 -40.78 -20.32 -6.51
CA GLY A 238 -42.23 -20.46 -6.37
C GLY A 238 -42.78 -19.36 -5.46
#